data_AF-A0A3C0AFB0-F1
#
_entry.id   AF-A0A3C0AFB0-F1
#
_cell.length_a   1.000
_cell.length_b   1.000
_cell.length_c   1.000
_cell.angle_alpha   90.00
_cell.angle_beta   90.00
_cell.angle_gamma   90.00
#
_symmetry.space_group_name_H-M   'P 1'
#
loop_
_entity.id
_entity.type
_entity.pdbx_description
1 polymer ?
#
loop_
_entity_poly.entity_id
_entity_poly.type
_entity_poly.pdbx_seq_one_letter_code
_entity_poly.pdbx_strand_id
1 'polypeptide(L)'
;DAQTGILSGYRLWGDRKTNEKGQIVYYVPQNIKIEYVFAMQDGFGADYKAYVLPRGFAGDKKARPPELPDHPIPLILDGARPVKVQIQESDGSPLAAVKVYPWILRKADQPQRLNLSYLARLVRQTTDETGTVDFAWIPHWQ
;
A
#
# COMPACT_ATOMS: atom_id res chain seq x y z
N ASP A 1 -4.80 15.48 -0.91
CA ASP A 1 -5.32 14.43 0.00
C ASP A 1 -4.73 13.09 -0.32
N ALA A 2 -4.34 12.34 0.71
CA ALA A 2 -3.75 11.01 0.56
C ALA A 2 -4.84 9.94 0.50
N GLN A 3 -4.70 8.97 -0.39
CA GLN A 3 -5.49 7.74 -0.38
C GLN A 3 -5.04 6.89 0.81
N THR A 4 -5.98 6.42 1.63
CA THR A 4 -5.67 5.61 2.82
C THR A 4 -6.45 4.29 2.79
N GLY A 5 -6.09 3.36 3.68
CA GLY A 5 -6.95 2.21 3.94
C GLY A 5 -6.50 1.33 5.11
N ILE A 6 -7.40 0.43 5.49
CA ILE A 6 -7.20 -0.56 6.57
C ILE A 6 -7.37 -1.96 5.99
N LEU A 7 -6.35 -2.81 6.15
CA LEU A 7 -6.37 -4.20 5.72
C LEU A 7 -6.47 -5.13 6.94
N SER A 8 -7.34 -6.13 6.83
CA SER A 8 -7.44 -7.23 7.81
C SER A 8 -8.00 -8.47 7.12
N GLY A 9 -7.36 -9.63 7.31
CA GLY A 9 -7.80 -10.91 6.75
C GLY A 9 -7.88 -10.87 5.23
N TYR A 10 -6.89 -10.25 4.58
CA TYR A 10 -6.84 -10.05 3.11
C TYR A 10 -7.95 -9.18 2.52
N ARG A 11 -8.73 -8.50 3.36
CA ARG A 11 -9.83 -7.62 2.97
C ARG A 11 -9.51 -6.17 3.31
N LEU A 12 -9.78 -5.28 2.36
CA LEU A 12 -9.79 -3.84 2.57
C LEU A 12 -11.11 -3.45 3.26
N TRP A 13 -11.01 -3.00 4.50
CA TRP A 13 -12.17 -2.63 5.33
C TRP A 13 -12.63 -1.19 5.13
N GLY A 14 -11.76 -0.36 4.58
CA GLY A 14 -12.09 0.98 4.15
C GLY A 14 -10.98 1.57 3.30
N ASP A 15 -11.37 2.40 2.34
CA ASP A 15 -10.48 3.19 1.52
C ASP A 15 -11.09 4.56 1.26
N ARG A 16 -10.49 5.57 1.88
CA ARG A 16 -10.94 6.96 1.78
C ARG A 16 -9.73 7.87 1.65
N LYS A 17 -9.97 9.05 1.10
CA LYS A 17 -8.98 10.12 1.13
C LYS A 17 -9.01 10.83 2.47
N THR A 18 -7.86 11.33 2.91
CA THR A 18 -7.78 12.24 4.05
C THR A 18 -8.55 13.53 3.77
N ASN A 19 -8.93 14.25 4.82
CA ASN A 19 -9.34 15.65 4.68
C ASN A 19 -8.13 16.57 4.44
N GLU A 20 -8.38 17.87 4.30
CA GLU A 20 -7.36 18.92 4.11
C GLU A 20 -6.33 19.01 5.26
N LYS A 21 -6.68 18.49 6.45
CA LYS A 21 -5.78 18.40 7.61
C LYS A 21 -4.94 17.10 7.62
N GLY A 22 -5.05 16.26 6.59
CA GLY A 22 -4.35 14.97 6.52
C GLY A 22 -4.96 13.88 7.41
N GLN A 23 -6.21 14.04 7.85
CA GLN A 23 -6.86 13.14 8.81
C GLN A 23 -7.96 12.30 8.16
N ILE A 24 -8.16 11.10 8.68
CA ILE A 24 -9.28 10.21 8.33
C ILE A 24 -9.67 9.37 9.55
N VAL A 25 -10.95 9.03 9.65
CA VAL A 25 -11.49 8.15 10.69
C VAL A 25 -12.18 6.97 10.02
N TYR A 26 -11.88 5.76 10.49
CA TYR A 26 -12.55 4.53 10.08
C TYR A 26 -13.29 3.93 11.27
N TYR A 27 -14.55 3.57 11.06
CA TYR A 27 -15.31 2.74 11.97
C TYR A 27 -15.29 1.32 11.44
N VAL A 28 -14.71 0.40 12.20
CA VAL A 28 -14.59 -1.01 11.85
C VAL A 28 -15.23 -1.87 12.94
N PRO A 29 -15.68 -3.10 12.63
CA PRO A 29 -16.23 -3.98 13.66
C PRO A 29 -15.20 -4.29 14.75
N GLN A 30 -15.62 -4.30 16.00
CA GLN A 30 -14.73 -4.48 17.16
C GLN A 30 -13.94 -5.81 17.14
N ASN A 31 -14.44 -6.82 16.43
CA ASN A 31 -13.83 -8.13 16.36
C ASN A 31 -12.80 -8.30 15.23
N ILE A 32 -12.56 -7.28 14.40
CA ILE A 32 -11.51 -7.38 13.38
C ILE A 32 -10.15 -7.12 14.00
N LYS A 33 -9.15 -7.89 13.58
CA LYS A 33 -7.75 -7.63 13.92
C LYS A 33 -7.15 -6.82 12.80
N ILE A 34 -6.93 -5.53 13.01
CA ILE A 34 -6.27 -4.68 12.02
C ILE A 34 -4.87 -5.25 11.77
N GLU A 35 -4.55 -5.53 10.51
CA GLU A 35 -3.25 -6.09 10.12
C GLU A 35 -2.34 -5.03 9.52
N TYR A 36 -2.91 -4.13 8.71
CA TYR A 36 -2.19 -3.00 8.13
C TYR A 36 -3.07 -1.76 8.12
N VAL A 37 -2.41 -0.61 8.30
CA VAL A 37 -2.94 0.68 7.89
C VAL A 37 -1.94 1.31 6.94
N PHE A 38 -2.42 1.97 5.90
CA PHE A 38 -1.55 2.57 4.88
C PHE A 38 -2.12 3.90 4.37
N ALA A 39 -1.21 4.71 3.82
CA ALA A 39 -1.50 5.93 3.11
C ALA A 39 -0.59 6.03 1.88
N MET A 40 -1.08 6.60 0.79
CA MET A 40 -0.32 6.87 -0.41
C MET A 40 -0.84 8.11 -1.13
N GLN A 41 0.06 8.85 -1.76
CA GLN A 41 -0.27 10.03 -2.53
C GLN A 41 0.80 10.26 -3.61
N ASP A 42 0.36 10.53 -4.84
CA ASP A 42 1.26 10.83 -5.96
C ASP A 42 2.16 12.02 -5.62
N GLY A 43 3.45 11.89 -5.91
CA GLY A 43 4.48 12.90 -5.60
C GLY A 43 4.95 12.90 -4.15
N PHE A 44 4.17 12.37 -3.20
CA PHE A 44 4.49 12.38 -1.77
C PHE A 44 4.89 11.01 -1.21
N GLY A 45 4.62 9.93 -1.94
CA GLY A 45 5.06 8.58 -1.54
C GLY A 45 3.93 7.77 -0.92
N ALA A 46 4.32 6.74 -0.18
CA ALA A 46 3.44 5.92 0.63
C ALA A 46 4.06 5.62 2.00
N ASP A 47 3.23 5.27 2.96
CA ASP A 47 3.65 4.73 4.25
C ASP A 47 2.65 3.67 4.74
N TYR A 48 3.13 2.75 5.56
CA TYR A 48 2.27 1.77 6.22
C TYR A 48 2.81 1.35 7.58
N LYS A 49 1.88 0.91 8.44
CA LYS A 49 2.19 0.20 9.69
C LYS A 49 1.61 -1.20 9.63
N ALA A 50 2.40 -2.17 10.05
CA ALA A 50 1.98 -3.58 10.12
C ALA A 50 1.81 -4.02 11.58
N TYR A 51 0.63 -4.53 11.90
CA TYR A 51 0.22 -5.05 13.21
C TYR A 51 0.08 -6.58 13.16
N VAL A 52 1.02 -7.21 12.46
CA VAL A 52 1.09 -8.66 12.29
C VAL A 52 2.49 -9.16 12.59
N LEU A 53 2.59 -10.46 12.87
CA LEU A 53 3.87 -11.11 13.05
C LEU A 53 4.66 -11.18 11.74
N PRO A 54 6.00 -11.17 11.81
CA PRO A 54 6.83 -11.51 10.66
C PRO A 54 6.51 -12.91 10.14
N ARG A 55 6.69 -13.14 8.82
CA ARG A 55 6.20 -14.35 8.13
C ARG A 55 6.72 -15.66 8.75
N GLY A 56 7.93 -15.65 9.33
CA GLY A 56 8.55 -16.81 9.96
C GLY A 56 8.09 -17.11 11.39
N PHE A 57 7.31 -16.22 12.01
CA PHE A 57 6.92 -16.34 13.43
C PHE A 57 5.45 -16.76 13.62
N ALA A 58 4.73 -17.10 12.54
CA ALA A 58 3.31 -17.47 12.61
C ALA A 58 3.05 -18.72 13.48
N GLY A 59 4.03 -19.62 13.62
CA GLY A 59 3.94 -20.80 14.48
C GLY A 59 4.47 -20.61 15.90
N ASP A 60 5.09 -19.47 16.20
CA ASP A 60 5.64 -19.18 17.53
C ASP A 60 4.52 -18.70 18.46
N LYS A 61 4.12 -19.56 19.40
CA LYS A 61 3.06 -19.28 20.38
C LYS A 61 3.42 -18.17 21.38
N LYS A 62 4.71 -17.80 21.49
CA LYS A 62 5.17 -16.72 22.37
C LYS A 62 5.26 -15.38 21.65
N ALA A 63 5.38 -15.39 20.32
CA ALA A 63 5.45 -14.17 19.54
C ALA A 63 4.10 -13.41 19.62
N ARG A 64 4.18 -12.11 19.88
CA ARG A 64 3.02 -11.21 19.90
C ARG A 64 3.19 -10.18 18.78
N PRO A 65 2.18 -9.95 17.93
CA PRO A 65 2.23 -8.87 16.97
C PRO A 65 2.25 -7.52 17.71
N PRO A 66 2.71 -6.43 17.05
CA PRO A 66 2.54 -5.09 17.59
C PRO A 66 1.07 -4.82 17.93
N GLU A 67 0.83 -4.16 19.07
CA GLU A 67 -0.52 -3.75 19.46
C GLU A 67 -0.96 -2.51 18.68
N LEU A 68 -2.24 -2.47 18.34
CA LEU A 68 -2.85 -1.27 17.77
C LEU A 68 -2.95 -0.21 18.87
N PRO A 69 -2.43 1.01 18.65
CA PRO A 69 -2.52 2.07 19.64
C PRO A 69 -3.97 2.54 19.87
N ASP A 70 -4.22 3.10 21.05
CA ASP A 70 -5.45 3.79 21.45
C ASP A 70 -5.52 5.26 21.01
N HIS A 71 -4.50 5.72 20.29
CA HIS A 71 -4.35 7.07 19.76
C HIS A 71 -4.21 7.04 18.22
N PRO A 72 -4.35 8.20 17.54
CA PRO A 72 -4.22 8.25 16.09
C PRO A 72 -2.87 7.70 15.60
N ILE A 73 -2.90 6.96 14.49
CA ILE A 73 -1.71 6.34 13.89
C ILE A 73 -1.12 7.33 12.87
N PRO A 74 0.08 7.90 13.11
CA PRO A 74 0.73 8.76 12.14
C PRO A 74 1.31 7.93 11.00
N LEU A 75 1.04 8.36 9.77
CA LEU A 75 1.65 7.84 8.54
C LEU A 75 2.33 9.02 7.84
N ILE A 76 3.63 8.89 7.58
CA ILE A 76 4.48 9.98 7.09
C ILE A 76 4.85 9.69 5.64
N LEU A 77 4.32 10.49 4.73
CA LEU A 77 4.62 10.41 3.30
C LEU A 77 5.91 11.21 3.01
N ASP A 78 7.05 10.53 3.18
CA ASP A 78 8.40 11.13 3.10
C ASP A 78 8.99 11.16 1.68
N GLY A 79 8.16 11.51 0.70
CA GLY A 79 8.56 11.67 -0.69
C GLY A 79 8.43 10.40 -1.55
N ALA A 80 8.21 10.65 -2.84
CA ALA A 80 8.13 9.61 -3.86
C ALA A 80 9.42 9.50 -4.68
N ARG A 81 9.72 8.29 -5.13
CA ARG A 81 10.62 8.01 -6.26
C ARG A 81 9.78 7.35 -7.36
N PRO A 82 9.19 8.13 -8.28
CA PRO A 82 8.29 7.63 -9.31
C PRO A 82 8.91 6.49 -10.12
N VAL A 83 8.09 5.50 -10.47
CA VAL A 83 8.49 4.38 -11.33
C VAL A 83 7.65 4.40 -12.59
N LYS A 84 8.33 4.52 -13.73
CA LYS A 84 7.75 4.37 -15.06
C LYS A 84 7.98 2.94 -15.54
N VAL A 85 6.92 2.29 -16.00
CA VAL A 85 6.99 0.96 -16.61
C VAL A 85 6.53 1.06 -18.05
N GLN A 86 7.35 0.56 -18.97
CA GLN A 86 7.00 0.41 -20.38
C GLN A 86 6.81 -1.07 -20.69
N ILE A 87 5.74 -1.39 -21.40
CA ILE A 87 5.40 -2.73 -21.85
C ILE A 87 5.35 -2.70 -23.37
N GLN A 88 6.10 -3.60 -23.98
CA GLN A 88 6.25 -3.70 -25.43
C GLN A 88 6.35 -5.16 -25.83
N GLU A 89 6.01 -5.44 -27.08
CA GLU A 89 6.29 -6.70 -27.75
C GLU A 89 7.80 -6.88 -27.99
N SER A 90 8.20 -8.09 -28.39
CA SER A 90 9.61 -8.40 -28.67
C SER A 90 10.20 -7.57 -29.81
N ASP A 91 9.36 -7.05 -30.71
CA ASP A 91 9.76 -6.19 -31.82
C ASP A 91 9.85 -4.69 -31.45
N GLY A 92 9.55 -4.35 -30.19
CA GLY A 92 9.55 -2.97 -29.69
C GLY A 92 8.22 -2.24 -29.82
N SER A 93 7.18 -2.86 -30.38
CA SER A 93 5.85 -2.24 -30.49
C SER A 93 5.22 -2.05 -29.10
N PRO A 94 4.66 -0.88 -28.76
CA PRO A 94 4.08 -0.63 -27.45
C PRO A 94 2.80 -1.44 -27.22
N LEU A 95 2.61 -1.93 -26.00
CA LEU A 95 1.40 -2.65 -25.58
C LEU A 95 0.50 -1.80 -24.70
N ALA A 96 -0.52 -1.21 -25.32
CA ALA A 96 -1.57 -0.45 -24.63
C ALA A 96 -2.58 -1.37 -23.91
N ALA A 97 -3.37 -0.80 -23.00
CA ALA A 97 -4.45 -1.48 -22.28
C ALA A 97 -4.02 -2.64 -21.35
N VAL A 98 -2.73 -2.78 -21.06
CA VAL A 98 -2.18 -3.78 -20.15
C VAL A 98 -2.29 -3.30 -18.72
N LYS A 99 -2.87 -4.13 -17.85
CA LYS A 99 -3.05 -3.84 -16.43
C LYS A 99 -1.84 -4.26 -15.62
N VAL A 100 -1.25 -3.33 -14.89
CA VAL A 100 -0.11 -3.59 -14.01
C VAL A 100 -0.25 -2.89 -12.67
N TYR A 101 0.40 -3.46 -11.65
CA TYR A 101 0.52 -2.88 -10.33
C TYR A 101 1.77 -3.43 -9.62
N PRO A 102 2.40 -2.65 -8.73
CA PRO A 102 3.46 -3.17 -7.86
C PRO A 102 2.88 -4.24 -6.93
N TRP A 103 3.60 -5.34 -6.71
CA TRP A 103 3.08 -6.43 -5.89
C TRP A 103 3.27 -6.22 -4.39
N ILE A 104 4.47 -5.78 -3.97
CA ILE A 104 4.86 -5.75 -2.55
C ILE A 104 5.53 -4.42 -2.22
N LEU A 105 5.16 -3.82 -1.07
CA LEU A 105 5.99 -2.81 -0.41
C LEU A 105 6.74 -3.42 0.77
N ARG A 106 8.04 -3.13 0.87
CA ARG A 106 8.90 -3.60 1.96
C ARG A 106 9.55 -2.39 2.63
N LYS A 107 9.18 -2.13 3.88
CA LYS A 107 9.77 -1.08 4.70
C LYS A 107 10.61 -1.73 5.79
N ALA A 108 11.84 -1.23 6.01
CA ALA A 108 12.81 -1.89 6.87
C ALA A 108 12.39 -1.93 8.36
N ASP A 109 11.63 -0.94 8.80
CA ASP A 109 11.15 -0.79 10.18
C ASP A 109 9.81 -1.49 10.44
N GLN A 110 9.25 -2.22 9.46
CA GLN A 110 7.98 -2.93 9.60
C GLN A 110 8.19 -4.44 9.71
N PRO A 111 7.44 -5.15 10.58
CA PRO A 111 7.59 -6.58 10.79
C PRO A 111 7.20 -7.43 9.57
N GLN A 112 6.41 -6.88 8.65
CA GLN A 112 5.90 -7.60 7.50
C GLN A 112 5.76 -6.68 6.28
N ARG A 113 5.85 -7.27 5.09
CA ARG A 113 5.65 -6.58 3.81
C ARG A 113 4.16 -6.35 3.55
N LEU A 114 3.80 -5.18 3.01
CA LEU A 114 2.44 -4.93 2.55
C LEU A 114 2.23 -5.57 1.17
N ASN A 115 1.34 -6.57 1.09
CA ASN A 115 0.95 -7.18 -0.17
C ASN A 115 -0.16 -6.39 -0.86
N LEU A 116 0.18 -5.73 -1.96
CA LEU A 116 -0.71 -4.87 -2.73
C LEU A 116 -1.68 -5.64 -3.63
N SER A 117 -1.58 -6.97 -3.76
CA SER A 117 -2.59 -7.76 -4.49
C SER A 117 -3.98 -7.64 -3.86
N TYR A 118 -4.06 -7.42 -2.54
CA TYR A 118 -5.31 -7.16 -1.83
C TYR A 118 -5.83 -5.73 -2.01
N LEU A 119 -5.02 -4.86 -2.61
CA LEU A 119 -5.29 -3.45 -2.88
C LEU A 119 -5.30 -3.14 -4.38
N ALA A 120 -5.36 -4.16 -5.24
CA ALA A 120 -5.22 -4.00 -6.69
C ALA A 120 -6.24 -2.99 -7.28
N ARG A 121 -7.42 -2.84 -6.69
CA ARG A 121 -8.38 -1.80 -7.12
C ARG A 121 -7.83 -0.38 -6.98
N LEU A 122 -6.99 -0.13 -5.98
CA LEU A 122 -6.41 1.19 -5.69
C LEU A 122 -5.11 1.46 -6.47
N VAL A 123 -4.29 0.44 -6.66
CA VAL A 123 -2.91 0.61 -7.16
C VAL A 123 -2.73 0.19 -8.62
N ARG A 124 -3.73 -0.44 -9.24
CA ARG A 124 -3.65 -0.89 -10.62
C ARG A 124 -3.83 0.26 -11.59
N GLN A 125 -2.88 0.35 -12.50
CA GLN A 125 -2.94 1.24 -13.64
C GLN A 125 -2.99 0.43 -14.93
N THR A 126 -3.30 1.11 -16.02
CA THR A 126 -3.42 0.54 -17.36
C THR A 126 -2.48 1.30 -18.27
N THR A 127 -1.68 0.59 -19.08
CA THR A 127 -0.78 1.23 -20.03
C THR A 127 -1.53 2.10 -21.03
N ASP A 128 -0.97 3.26 -21.33
CA ASP A 128 -1.45 4.17 -22.37
C ASP A 128 -1.07 3.68 -23.78
N GLU A 129 -1.35 4.50 -24.81
CA GLU A 129 -1.04 4.20 -26.22
C GLU A 129 0.46 4.01 -26.49
N THR A 130 1.34 4.54 -25.63
CA THR A 130 2.78 4.35 -25.70
C THR A 130 3.26 3.09 -24.97
N GLY A 131 2.32 2.31 -24.42
CA GLY A 131 2.63 1.13 -23.62
C GLY A 131 3.16 1.48 -22.23
N THR A 132 2.90 2.70 -21.74
CA THR A 132 3.54 3.24 -20.53
C THR A 132 2.54 3.44 -19.40
N VAL A 133 3.04 3.30 -18.16
CA VAL A 133 2.31 3.55 -16.92
C VAL A 133 3.27 4.18 -15.90
N ASP A 134 2.77 5.18 -15.18
CA ASP A 134 3.53 5.97 -14.22
C ASP A 134 2.99 5.81 -12.79
N PHE A 135 3.76 5.15 -11.93
CA PHE A 135 3.48 5.06 -10.50
C PHE A 135 4.17 6.21 -9.76
N ALA A 136 3.50 7.36 -9.68
CA ALA A 136 4.05 8.58 -9.08
C ALA A 136 4.12 8.57 -7.54
N TRP A 137 3.51 7.58 -6.88
CA TRP A 137 3.43 7.48 -5.43
C TRP A 137 4.44 6.51 -4.80
N ILE A 138 5.26 5.80 -5.59
CA ILE A 138 6.18 4.79 -5.03
C ILE A 138 7.13 5.47 -4.03
N PRO A 139 7.18 5.03 -2.75
CA PRO A 139 7.95 5.73 -1.74
C PRO A 139 9.45 5.61 -1.99
N HIS A 140 10.21 6.65 -1.64
CA HIS A 140 11.67 6.69 -1.85
C HIS A 140 12.45 5.58 -1.11
N TRP A 141 11.88 5.03 -0.02
CA TRP A 141 12.49 4.02 0.84
C TRP A 141 12.34 2.59 0.30
N GLN A 142 11.67 2.43 -0.84
CA GLN A 142 11.40 1.15 -1.50
C GLN A 142 12.58 0.63 -2.32
#